data_AF-A0A924UFD7-F1
#
_entry.id   AF-A0A924UFD7-F1
#
_cell.length_a   1.000
_cell.length_b   1.000
_cell.length_c   1.000
_cell.angle_alpha   90.00
_cell.angle_beta   90.00
_cell.angle_gamma   90.00
#
_symmetry.space_group_name_H-M   'P 1'
#
loop_
_entity.id
_entity.type
_entity.pdbx_description
1 polymer ?
#
loop_
_entity_poly.entity_id
_entity_poly.type
_entity_poly.pdbx_seq_one_letter_code
_entity_poly.pdbx_strand_id
1 'polypeptide(L)' 'MTPQSAPLTFSPEVAEAIRHGLPVVALESTIITHGMPYPQNIETAR' A
#
# COMPACT_ATOMS: atom_id res chain seq x y z
N MET A 1 0.25 -14.60 21.57
CA MET A 1 0.52 -13.20 21.16
C MET A 1 -0.60 -12.81 20.22
N THR A 2 -1.63 -12.13 20.71
CA THR A 2 -2.68 -11.58 19.85
C THR A 2 -2.11 -10.35 19.13
N PRO A 3 -2.17 -10.28 17.79
CA PRO A 3 -1.70 -9.09 17.09
C PRO A 3 -2.57 -7.91 17.51
N GLN A 4 -1.93 -6.87 18.03
CA GLN A 4 -2.59 -5.60 18.32
C GLN A 4 -3.00 -4.99 16.97
N SER A 5 -4.27 -5.09 16.64
CA SER A 5 -4.82 -4.53 15.40
C SER A 5 -4.86 -3.01 15.56
N ALA A 6 -3.85 -2.33 15.01
CA ALA A 6 -3.96 -0.90 14.76
C ALA A 6 -5.15 -0.65 13.81
N PRO A 7 -5.86 0.49 13.90
CA PRO A 7 -6.92 0.79 12.95
C PRO A 7 -6.33 0.92 11.55
N LEU A 8 -6.62 -0.04 10.68
CA LEU A 8 -6.22 -0.03 9.28
C LEU A 8 -7.38 0.51 8.43
N THR A 9 -7.06 1.46 7.55
CA THR A 9 -7.98 1.94 6.52
C THR A 9 -7.51 1.41 5.18
N PHE A 10 -8.35 0.62 4.51
CA PHE A 10 -8.10 0.11 3.18
C PHE A 10 -8.86 0.94 2.14
N SER A 11 -8.29 1.08 0.95
CA SER A 11 -9.07 1.58 -0.20
C SER A 11 -10.17 0.57 -0.56
N PRO A 12 -11.26 1.00 -1.22
CA PRO A 12 -12.32 0.09 -1.64
C PRO A 12 -11.81 -1.09 -2.49
N GLU A 13 -10.86 -0.85 -3.39
CA GLU A 13 -10.26 -1.88 -4.24
C GLU A 13 -9.50 -2.94 -3.43
N VAL A 14 -8.67 -2.52 -2.48
CA VAL A 14 -7.90 -3.45 -1.64
C VAL A 14 -8.82 -4.23 -0.71
N ALA A 15 -9.84 -3.59 -0.15
CA ALA A 15 -10.84 -4.25 0.69
C ALA A 15 -11.58 -5.35 -0.08
N GLU A 16 -11.98 -5.07 -1.32
CA GLU A 16 -12.61 -6.04 -2.21
C GLU A 16 -11.65 -7.18 -2.58
N ALA A 17 -10.41 -6.86 -2.94
CA ALA A 17 -9.40 -7.87 -3.26
C ALA A 17 -9.18 -8.86 -2.10
N ILE A 18 -9.06 -8.35 -0.87
CA ILE A 18 -8.94 -9.18 0.33
C ILE A 18 -10.20 -10.04 0.54
N ARG A 19 -11.39 -9.46 0.37
CA ARG A 19 -12.67 -10.17 0.53
C ARG A 19 -12.82 -11.35 -0.43
N HIS A 20 -12.30 -11.22 -1.64
CA HIS A 20 -12.34 -12.27 -2.67
C HIS A 20 -11.10 -13.18 -2.67
N GLY A 21 -10.16 -12.98 -1.74
CA GLY A 21 -8.91 -13.75 -1.68
C GLY A 21 -7.99 -13.50 -2.89
N LEU A 22 -8.11 -12.34 -3.52
CA LEU A 22 -7.26 -11.92 -4.63
C LEU A 22 -5.86 -11.53 -4.12
N PRO A 23 -4.80 -11.73 -4.92
CA PRO A 23 -3.46 -11.31 -4.55
C PRO A 23 -3.35 -9.79 -4.44
N VAL A 24 -2.71 -9.31 -3.38
CA VAL A 24 -2.43 -7.90 -3.13
C VAL A 24 -0.94 -7.72 -2.85
N VAL A 25 -0.32 -6.73 -3.49
CA VAL A 25 1.08 -6.37 -3.25
C VAL A 25 1.13 -5.03 -2.53
N ALA A 26 1.77 -4.99 -1.36
CA ALA A 26 2.00 -3.74 -0.64
C ALA A 26 3.27 -3.05 -1.17
N LEU A 27 3.21 -1.72 -1.30
CA LEU A 27 4.36 -0.89 -1.66
C LEU A 27 4.76 0.01 -0.48
N GLU A 28 6.06 0.28 -0.34
CA GLU A 28 6.58 1.16 0.71
C GLU A 28 6.54 2.64 0.30
N SER A 29 5.96 3.49 1.14
CA SER A 29 5.87 4.94 0.88
C SER A 29 7.18 5.71 1.07
N THR A 30 8.12 5.20 1.89
CA THR A 30 9.41 5.86 2.14
C THR A 30 10.25 5.97 0.87
N ILE A 31 10.30 4.90 0.07
CA ILE A 31 11.02 4.88 -1.21
C ILE A 31 10.40 5.85 -2.21
N ILE A 32 9.07 5.95 -2.23
CA ILE A 32 8.37 6.94 -3.07
C ILE A 32 8.74 8.36 -2.64
N THR A 33 8.73 8.66 -1.34
CA THR A 33 8.91 10.05 -0.88
C THR A 33 10.37 10.50 -0.88
N HIS A 34 11.29 9.65 -0.45
CA HIS A 34 12.70 10.00 -0.19
C HIS A 34 13.70 9.17 -0.98
N GLY A 35 13.27 8.04 -1.55
CA GLY A 35 14.15 7.13 -2.28
C GLY A 35 14.27 7.41 -3.78
N MET A 36 13.39 8.24 -4.33
CA MET A 36 13.35 8.57 -5.75
C MET A 36 13.27 10.09 -5.97
N PRO A 37 14.03 10.65 -6.94
CA PRO A 37 13.87 12.04 -7.34
C PRO A 37 12.47 12.30 -7.90
N TYR A 38 11.99 13.53 -7.74
CA TYR A 38 10.87 14.02 -8.53
C TYR A 38 11.31 14.24 -9.99
N PRO A 39 10.51 13.88 -11.02
CA PRO A 39 9.14 13.34 -10.98
C PRO A 39 9.03 11.81 -10.91
N GLN A 40 10.17 11.11 -10.93
CA GLN A 40 10.25 9.64 -11.04
C GLN A 40 9.49 8.94 -9.91
N ASN A 41 9.44 9.55 -8.71
CA ASN A 41 8.65 9.02 -7.61
C ASN A 41 7.15 8.90 -7.89
N ILE A 42 6.55 9.94 -8.49
CA ILE A 42 5.13 9.94 -8.83
C ILE A 42 4.88 9.05 -10.04
N GLU A 43 5.76 9.06 -11.03
CA GLU A 43 5.65 8.19 -12.20
C GLU A 43 5.70 6.70 -11.83
N THR A 44 6.54 6.34 -10.85
CA THR A 44 6.67 4.95 -10.38
C THR A 44 5.52 4.52 -9.46
N ALA A 45 4.90 5.47 -8.74
CA ALA A 45 3.85 5.19 -7.77
C ALA A 45 2.42 5.22 -8.34
N ARG A 46 2.25 5.63 -9.61
CA ARG A 46 0.97 5.54 -10.33
C ARG A 46 0.65 4.12 -10.71
#